data_AF-A0A5D3Y9C0-F1
#
_entry.id   AF-A0A5D3Y9C0-F1
#
_cell.length_a   1.000
_cell.length_b   1.000
_cell.length_c   1.000
_cell.angle_alpha   90.00
_cell.angle_beta   90.00
_cell.angle_gamma   90.00
#
_symmetry.space_group_name_H-M   'P 1'
#
loop_
_entity.id
_entity.type
_entity.pdbx_description
1 polymer ?
#
loop_
_entity_poly.entity_id
_entity_poly.type
_entity_poly.pdbx_seq_one_letter_code
_entity_poly.pdbx_strand_id
1 'polypeptide(L)'
;MAQVAKRFGVGVASVMRWIKTPDPKTTRNKPATKINMEMLAQDIKNYPDAYQYERAKRLGVSKQGINHALKRLGVTYKKKPVSPQSQ
;
A
#
# COMPACT_ATOMS: atom_id res chain seq x y z
N MET A 1 10.67 36.43 7.19
CA MET A 1 10.64 35.24 6.30
C MET A 1 11.93 35.04 5.50
N ALA A 2 12.47 36.07 4.85
CA ALA A 2 13.75 35.96 4.11
C ALA A 2 14.95 35.54 4.98
N GLN A 3 15.04 36.04 6.23
CA GLN A 3 16.09 35.64 7.17
C GLN A 3 16.01 34.16 7.56
N VAL A 4 14.80 33.64 7.78
CA VAL A 4 14.53 32.23 8.09
C VAL A 4 14.87 31.35 6.88
N ALA A 5 14.40 31.74 5.69
CA ALA A 5 14.74 31.10 4.43
C ALA A 5 16.26 31.01 4.20
N LYS A 6 16.98 32.12 4.44
CA LYS A 6 18.45 32.17 4.35
C LYS A 6 19.13 31.28 5.40
N ARG A 7 18.64 31.26 6.65
CA ARG A 7 19.17 30.43 7.74
C ARG A 7 19.07 28.93 7.44
N PHE A 8 17.96 28.50 6.83
CA PHE A 8 17.69 27.09 6.55
C PHE A 8 17.99 26.67 5.09
N GLY A 9 18.44 27.60 4.23
CA GLY A 9 18.77 27.30 2.84
C GLY A 9 17.56 26.89 1.98
N VAL A 10 16.36 27.33 2.34
CA VAL A 10 15.11 26.99 1.63
C VAL A 10 14.46 28.24 1.02
N GLY A 11 13.62 28.05 0.01
CA GLY A 11 12.85 29.16 -0.57
C GLY A 11 11.87 29.77 0.44
N VAL A 12 11.63 31.08 0.34
CA VAL A 12 10.67 31.81 1.19
C VAL A 12 9.27 31.17 1.13
N ALA A 13 8.86 30.69 -0.05
CA ALA A 13 7.60 29.98 -0.24
C ALA A 13 7.52 28.66 0.54
N SER A 14 8.64 27.95 0.71
CA SER A 14 8.70 26.71 1.50
C SER A 14 8.47 26.99 2.98
N VAL A 15 9.10 28.04 3.52
CA VAL A 15 8.89 28.49 4.90
C VAL A 15 7.43 28.83 5.15
N MET A 16 6.80 29.58 4.23
CA MET A 16 5.37 29.91 4.33
C MET A 16 4.47 28.66 4.28
N ARG A 17 4.82 27.67 3.45
CA ARG A 17 4.07 26.41 3.34
C ARG A 17 4.16 25.59 4.64
N TRP A 18 5.33 25.55 5.28
CA TRP A 18 5.52 24.88 6.56
C TRP A 18 4.79 25.60 7.69
N ILE A 19 4.73 26.94 7.70
CA ILE A 19 3.92 27.68 8.69
C ILE A 19 2.44 27.31 8.55
N LYS A 20 1.92 27.20 7.32
CA LYS A 20 0.52 26.84 7.06
C LYS A 20 0.21 25.37 7.36
N THR A 21 1.18 24.49 7.21
CA THR A 21 1.04 23.05 7.46
C THR A 21 2.29 22.55 8.18
N PRO A 22 2.35 22.73 9.52
CA PRO A 22 3.54 22.44 10.31
C PRO A 22 3.80 20.94 10.46
N ASP A 23 2.76 20.12 10.35
CA ASP A 23 2.90 18.67 10.43
C ASP A 23 3.69 18.11 9.25
N PRO A 24 4.79 17.37 9.50
CA PRO A 24 5.60 16.80 8.44
C PRO A 24 4.83 15.72 7.69
N LYS A 25 4.84 15.80 6.36
CA LYS A 25 4.34 14.72 5.51
C LYS A 25 5.38 13.60 5.45
N THR A 26 5.15 12.54 6.21
CA THR A 26 6.06 11.38 6.29
C THR A 26 5.96 10.45 5.09
N THR A 27 4.83 10.45 4.39
CA THR A 27 4.56 9.54 3.26
C THR A 27 3.99 10.27 2.06
N ARG A 28 4.26 9.72 0.86
CA ARG A 28 3.63 10.20 -0.38
C ARG A 28 2.33 9.45 -0.62
N ASN A 29 1.23 10.19 -0.76
CA ASN A 29 -0.02 9.63 -1.28
C ASN A 29 0.12 9.36 -2.79
N LYS A 30 0.48 8.13 -3.17
CA LYS A 30 0.54 7.68 -4.58
C LYS A 30 -0.30 6.42 -4.77
N PRO A 31 -1.23 6.41 -5.74
CA PRO A 31 -2.05 5.22 -6.02
C PRO A 31 -1.22 4.08 -6.62
N ALA A 32 -1.81 2.87 -6.63
CA ALA A 32 -1.26 1.75 -7.40
C ALA A 32 -1.34 2.08 -8.89
N THR A 33 -0.23 2.01 -9.61
CA THR A 33 -0.25 2.22 -11.07
C THR A 33 -0.35 0.93 -11.86
N LYS A 34 0.19 -0.19 -11.34
CA LYS A 34 0.31 -1.45 -12.10
C LYS A 34 -0.75 -2.51 -11.76
N ILE A 35 -1.40 -2.40 -10.60
CA ILE A 35 -2.35 -3.42 -10.12
C ILE A 35 -3.74 -2.82 -10.16
N ASN A 36 -4.64 -3.41 -10.95
CA ASN A 36 -6.06 -3.12 -10.88
C ASN A 36 -6.63 -3.76 -9.60
N MET A 37 -7.11 -2.93 -8.68
CA MET A 37 -7.61 -3.38 -7.37
C MET A 37 -8.92 -4.16 -7.48
N GLU A 38 -9.77 -3.83 -8.45
CA GLU A 38 -11.04 -4.55 -8.67
C GLU A 38 -10.78 -5.97 -9.17
N MET A 39 -9.85 -6.13 -10.12
CA MET A 39 -9.43 -7.45 -10.60
C MET A 39 -8.85 -8.32 -9.47
N LEU A 40 -8.04 -7.71 -8.59
CA LEU A 40 -7.50 -8.42 -7.43
C LEU A 40 -8.62 -8.82 -6.45
N ALA A 41 -9.58 -7.92 -6.18
CA ALA A 41 -10.73 -8.22 -5.32
C ALA A 41 -11.56 -9.39 -5.86
N GLN A 42 -11.76 -9.46 -7.18
CA GLN A 42 -12.47 -10.57 -7.81
C GLN A 42 -11.68 -11.88 -7.73
N ASP A 43 -10.36 -11.86 -7.96
CA ASP A 43 -9.50 -13.05 -7.81
C ASP A 43 -9.47 -13.58 -6.36
N ILE A 44 -9.55 -12.69 -5.35
CA ILE A 44 -9.68 -13.09 -3.94
C ILE A 44 -11.00 -13.82 -3.69
N LYS A 45 -12.12 -13.33 -4.22
CA LYS A 45 -13.42 -13.99 -4.08
C LYS A 45 -13.46 -15.35 -4.76
N ASN A 46 -12.91 -15.45 -5.97
CA ASN A 46 -12.92 -16.69 -6.75
C ASN A 46 -11.98 -17.75 -6.17
N TYR A 47 -10.85 -17.32 -5.59
CA TYR A 47 -9.82 -18.22 -5.08
C TYR A 47 -9.36 -17.76 -3.70
N PRO A 48 -10.12 -17.95 -2.61
CA PRO A 48 -9.76 -17.43 -1.30
C PRO A 48 -8.43 -18.00 -0.77
N ASP A 49 -8.17 -19.28 -1.02
CA ASP A 49 -6.99 -20.00 -0.51
C ASP A 49 -5.76 -19.93 -1.43
N ALA A 50 -5.84 -19.23 -2.56
CA ALA A 50 -4.73 -19.15 -3.50
C ALA A 50 -3.53 -18.38 -2.93
N TYR A 51 -2.33 -18.90 -3.20
CA TYR A 51 -1.08 -18.27 -2.78
C TYR A 51 -0.77 -17.02 -3.59
N GLN A 52 -0.01 -16.09 -3.00
CA GLN A 52 0.35 -14.83 -3.65
C GLN A 52 1.06 -15.01 -5.00
N TYR A 53 1.85 -16.08 -5.17
CA TYR A 53 2.54 -16.35 -6.44
C TYR A 53 1.57 -16.83 -7.54
N GLU A 54 0.49 -17.52 -7.17
CA GLU A 54 -0.54 -17.98 -8.12
C GLU A 54 -1.35 -16.80 -8.63
N ARG A 55 -1.76 -15.91 -7.71
CA ARG A 55 -2.45 -14.65 -8.04
C ARG A 55 -1.59 -13.76 -8.93
N ALA A 56 -0.29 -13.66 -8.61
CA ALA A 56 0.69 -12.94 -9.40
C ALA A 56 0.79 -13.49 -10.83
N LYS A 57 0.80 -14.81 -11.01
CA LYS A 57 0.80 -15.47 -12.33
C LYS A 57 -0.47 -15.16 -13.12
N ARG A 58 -1.65 -15.19 -12.49
CA ARG A 58 -2.94 -14.88 -13.14
C ARG A 58 -3.05 -13.41 -13.56
N LEU A 59 -2.58 -12.50 -12.71
CA LEU A 59 -2.69 -11.06 -12.92
C LEU A 59 -1.49 -10.44 -13.66
N GLY A 60 -0.47 -11.24 -14.02
CA GLY A 60 0.71 -10.76 -14.74
C GLY A 60 1.59 -9.78 -13.94
N VAL A 61 1.57 -9.86 -12.62
CA VAL A 61 2.28 -8.94 -11.71
C VAL A 61 3.27 -9.69 -10.83
N SER A 62 4.13 -8.96 -10.11
CA SER A 62 5.05 -9.59 -9.17
C SER A 62 4.34 -10.03 -7.89
N LYS A 63 4.83 -11.10 -7.26
CA LYS A 63 4.38 -11.57 -5.94
C LYS A 63 4.37 -10.43 -4.91
N GLN A 64 5.40 -9.58 -4.91
CA GLN A 64 5.51 -8.50 -3.93
C GLN A 64 4.50 -7.38 -4.20
N GLY A 65 4.19 -7.14 -5.48
CA GLY A 65 3.08 -6.27 -5.87
C GLY A 65 1.75 -6.75 -5.27
N ILE A 66 1.45 -8.05 -5.39
CA ILE A 66 0.26 -8.66 -4.77
C ILE A 66 0.26 -8.47 -3.26
N ASN A 67 1.40 -8.73 -2.57
CA ASN A 67 1.49 -8.54 -1.13
C ASN A 67 1.12 -7.09 -0.71
N HIS A 68 1.69 -6.08 -1.38
CA HIS A 68 1.35 -4.69 -1.11
C HIS A 68 -0.11 -4.35 -1.45
N ALA A 69 -0.66 -4.93 -2.52
CA ALA A 69 -2.06 -4.72 -2.90
C ALA A 69 -3.04 -5.35 -1.91
N LEU A 70 -2.74 -6.55 -1.38
CA LEU A 70 -3.53 -7.18 -0.32
C LEU A 70 -3.56 -6.34 0.95
N LYS A 71 -2.40 -5.76 1.35
CA LYS A 71 -2.33 -4.84 2.48
C LYS A 71 -3.19 -3.59 2.28
N ARG A 72 -3.26 -3.06 1.05
CA ARG A 72 -4.11 -1.91 0.72
C ARG A 72 -5.60 -2.24 0.77
N LEU A 73 -5.98 -3.47 0.41
CA LEU A 73 -7.35 -3.97 0.52
C LEU A 73 -7.74 -4.39 1.95
N GLY A 74 -6.81 -4.34 2.91
CA GLY A 74 -7.07 -4.79 4.29
C GLY A 74 -7.28 -6.30 4.42
N VAL A 75 -6.88 -7.09 3.41
CA VAL A 75 -7.10 -8.54 3.41
C VAL A 75 -5.99 -9.23 4.18
N THR A 76 -6.35 -9.78 5.34
CA THR A 76 -5.49 -10.66 6.14
C THR A 76 -6.10 -12.06 6.20
N TYR A 77 -5.35 -13.05 5.73
CA TYR A 77 -5.76 -14.45 5.77
C TYR A 77 -4.98 -15.20 6.85
N LYS A 78 -5.69 -15.67 7.88
CA LYS A 78 -5.14 -16.55 8.92
C LYS A 78 -5.65 -17.97 8.65
N LYS A 79 -4.75 -18.88 8.23
CA LYS A 79 -5.09 -20.30 8.12
C LYS A 79 -5.54 -20.82 9.48
N LYS A 80 -6.73 -21.42 9.54
CA LYS A 80 -7.12 -22.27 10.67
C LYS A 80 -6.72 -23.70 10.31
N PRO A 81 -5.95 -24.41 11.15
CA PRO A 81 -5.70 -25.82 10.92
C PRO A 81 -7.04 -26.55 11.00
N VAL A 82 -7.36 -27.32 9.97
CA VAL A 82 -8.48 -28.26 10.03
C VAL A 82 -7.99 -29.39 10.93
N SER A 83 -8.41 -29.41 12.19
CA SER A 83 -8.16 -30.55 13.06
C SER A 83 -8.91 -31.76 12.47
N PRO A 84 -8.26 -32.91 12.22
CA PRO A 84 -8.98 -34.12 11.89
C PRO A 84 -9.90 -34.45 13.07
N GLN A 85 -11.21 -34.48 12.83
CA GLN A 85 -12.14 -35.05 13.79
C GLN A 85 -11.78 -36.53 13.92
N SER A 86 -11.33 -36.94 15.10
CA SER A 86 -11.26 -38.34 15.47
C SER A 86 -12.67 -38.93 15.30
N GLN A 87 -12.75 -40.03 14.55
CA GLN A 87 -13.93 -40.89 14.53
C GLN A 87 -14.10 -41.59 15.88
#